data_AF-A0A377XAJ0-F1
#
_entry.id   AF-A0A377XAJ0-F1
#
_cell.length_a   1.000
_cell.length_b   1.000
_cell.length_c   1.000
_cell.angle_alpha   90.00
_cell.angle_beta   90.00
_cell.angle_gamma   90.00
#
_symmetry.space_group_name_H-M   'P 1'
#
loop_
_entity.id
_entity.type
_entity.pdbx_description
1 polymer ?
#
loop_
_entity_poly.entity_id
_entity_poly.type
_entity_poly.pdbx_seq_one_letter_code
_entity_poly.pdbx_strand_id
1 'polypeptide(L)'
;MAQAPKTFNFFINQPWLKKLSEKHIGMVDLPLLSAPSLKQQMAGHRSANMTLEQLEALSAEQKAKMVLVVQDPFTSYYDAQVVADFIRLVEALGYQPVLLPFSPNGKAQHIKGFLTRFARTVQKTADFLNRVAQLGMPLVGVDPALVLCYRDEYKQTLGDKRGDFQVLLVHEWLPKALTSDARPDLGGEPWYLFGHCTEVTALPAATKQWADIFAHFGAKLENVSVGCCGMAGTYGHEVKNHANSLAIYALSWQQAMQRLPRNRCLVTATPAAVR
;
A
#
# COMPACT_ATOMS: atom_id res chain seq x y z
N MET A 1 9.58 -18.08 -5.95
CA MET A 1 10.21 -17.29 -4.87
C MET A 1 9.27 -17.05 -3.69
N ALA A 2 8.02 -16.61 -3.87
CA ALA A 2 7.08 -16.29 -2.78
C ALA A 2 6.55 -17.47 -1.92
N GLN A 3 6.83 -18.74 -2.26
CA GLN A 3 6.31 -19.89 -1.51
C GLN A 3 7.18 -20.32 -0.31
N ALA A 4 8.43 -19.86 -0.24
CA ALA A 4 9.34 -20.14 0.88
C ALA A 4 10.13 -18.87 1.26
N PRO A 5 9.47 -17.86 1.86
CA PRO A 5 10.10 -16.55 2.13
C PRO A 5 11.30 -16.67 3.08
N LYS A 6 11.25 -17.58 4.07
CA LYS A 6 12.37 -17.80 5.01
C LYS A 6 13.65 -18.29 4.32
N THR A 7 13.54 -19.21 3.35
CA THR A 7 14.71 -19.71 2.63
C THR A 7 15.24 -18.66 1.66
N PHE A 8 14.36 -17.96 0.94
CA PHE A 8 14.75 -16.85 0.07
C PHE A 8 15.47 -15.74 0.86
N ASN A 9 14.91 -15.33 2.00
CA ASN A 9 15.51 -14.32 2.87
C ASN A 9 16.86 -14.76 3.44
N PHE A 10 17.01 -16.06 3.78
CA PHE A 10 18.29 -16.58 4.23
C PHE A 10 19.37 -16.40 3.17
N PHE A 11 19.09 -16.74 1.90
CA PHE A 11 20.06 -16.59 0.82
C PHE A 11 20.35 -15.12 0.48
N ILE A 12 19.31 -14.28 0.39
CA ILE A 12 19.48 -12.86 0.03
C ILE A 12 20.25 -12.07 1.08
N ASN A 13 20.23 -12.51 2.34
CA ASN A 13 20.98 -11.85 3.41
C ASN A 13 22.46 -12.25 3.46
N GLN A 14 22.90 -13.26 2.68
CA GLN A 14 24.29 -13.70 2.69
C GLN A 14 25.22 -12.63 2.08
N PRO A 15 26.35 -12.27 2.73
CA PRO A 15 27.25 -11.22 2.26
C PRO A 15 27.79 -11.43 0.84
N TRP A 16 28.07 -12.69 0.47
CA TRP A 16 28.56 -13.03 -0.86
C TRP A 16 27.47 -12.86 -1.94
N LEU A 17 26.21 -13.18 -1.62
CA LEU A 17 25.09 -13.02 -2.55
C LEU A 17 24.73 -11.54 -2.73
N LYS A 18 24.88 -10.71 -1.68
CA LYS A 18 24.77 -9.25 -1.78
C LYS A 18 25.82 -8.67 -2.73
N LYS A 19 27.09 -9.06 -2.59
CA LYS A 19 28.17 -8.65 -3.52
C LYS A 19 27.93 -9.13 -4.95
N LEU A 20 27.39 -10.35 -5.12
CA LEU A 20 27.05 -10.88 -6.43
C LEU A 20 25.87 -10.12 -7.07
N SER A 21 24.83 -9.82 -6.29
CA SER A 21 23.68 -9.01 -6.72
C SER A 21 24.12 -7.61 -7.13
N GLU A 22 24.97 -6.98 -6.34
CA GLU A 22 25.53 -5.67 -6.65
C GLU A 22 26.25 -5.69 -8.01
N LYS A 23 27.11 -6.69 -8.24
CA LYS A 23 27.95 -6.79 -9.44
C LYS A 23 27.21 -7.25 -10.70
N HIS A 24 26.25 -8.18 -10.58
CA HIS A 24 25.62 -8.84 -11.73
C HIS A 24 24.15 -8.44 -11.95
N ILE A 25 23.42 -8.11 -10.89
CA ILE A 25 22.01 -7.72 -10.96
C ILE A 25 21.88 -6.18 -10.88
N GLY A 26 22.89 -5.48 -10.35
CA GLY A 26 22.89 -4.04 -10.19
C GLY A 26 21.98 -3.56 -9.07
N MET A 27 21.73 -4.41 -8.07
CA MET A 27 20.82 -4.12 -6.95
C MET A 27 21.51 -4.27 -5.59
N VAL A 28 21.24 -3.33 -4.69
CA VAL A 28 21.71 -3.24 -3.30
C VAL A 28 20.52 -3.12 -2.33
N ASP A 29 20.75 -3.49 -1.07
CA ASP A 29 19.76 -3.38 0.01
C ASP A 29 18.40 -4.02 -0.33
N LEU A 30 18.40 -5.14 -1.08
CA LEU A 30 17.17 -5.76 -1.56
C LEU A 30 16.19 -6.04 -0.41
N PRO A 31 14.91 -5.63 -0.52
CA PRO A 31 13.94 -5.81 0.54
C PRO A 31 13.67 -7.30 0.78
N LEU A 32 13.49 -7.67 2.05
CA LEU A 32 13.17 -9.03 2.45
C LEU A 32 11.69 -9.32 2.18
N LEU A 33 11.40 -10.56 1.76
CA LEU A 33 10.01 -11.01 1.65
C LEU A 33 9.40 -11.15 3.04
N SER A 34 8.11 -10.85 3.18
CA SER A 34 7.39 -11.06 4.43
C SER A 34 7.42 -12.54 4.83
N ALA A 35 7.81 -12.79 6.07
CA ALA A 35 7.83 -14.11 6.68
C ALA A 35 7.20 -13.99 8.09
N PRO A 36 5.95 -14.46 8.29
CA PRO A 36 5.10 -15.22 7.37
C PRO A 36 4.61 -14.40 6.16
N SER A 37 4.36 -15.07 5.03
CA SER A 37 3.77 -14.42 3.83
C SER A 37 2.31 -14.09 4.05
N LEU A 38 1.73 -13.18 3.25
CA LEU A 38 0.31 -12.82 3.38
C LEU A 38 -0.61 -14.05 3.29
N LYS A 39 -0.33 -14.98 2.37
CA LYS A 39 -1.07 -16.25 2.27
C LYS A 39 -1.01 -17.07 3.56
N GLN A 40 0.15 -17.10 4.23
CA GLN A 40 0.30 -17.81 5.50
C GLN A 40 -0.44 -17.09 6.64
N GLN A 41 -0.36 -15.76 6.69
CA GLN A 41 -1.07 -14.95 7.69
C GLN A 41 -2.60 -15.09 7.55
N MET A 42 -3.08 -15.20 6.31
CA MET A 42 -4.50 -15.32 5.97
C MET A 42 -5.01 -16.76 5.89
N ALA A 43 -4.15 -17.76 6.15
CA ALA A 43 -4.54 -19.16 6.07
C ALA A 43 -5.64 -19.47 7.10
N GLY A 44 -6.79 -19.96 6.62
CA GLY A 44 -7.96 -20.24 7.47
C GLY A 44 -8.77 -18.99 7.87
N HIS A 45 -8.36 -17.78 7.46
CA HIS A 45 -9.14 -16.58 7.69
C HIS A 45 -10.34 -16.51 6.73
N ARG A 46 -11.51 -16.12 7.24
CA ARG A 46 -12.75 -16.00 6.44
C ARG A 46 -12.59 -15.10 5.21
N SER A 47 -11.78 -14.06 5.34
CA SER A 47 -11.51 -13.07 4.29
C SER A 47 -10.73 -13.60 3.10
N ALA A 48 -10.05 -14.74 3.23
CA ALA A 48 -9.10 -15.23 2.23
C ALA A 48 -9.70 -16.20 1.19
N ASN A 49 -10.96 -16.61 1.39
CA ASN A 49 -11.53 -17.78 0.72
C ASN A 49 -12.87 -17.51 0.01
N MET A 50 -13.26 -16.25 -0.20
CA MET A 50 -14.49 -15.94 -0.93
C MET A 50 -14.22 -15.82 -2.43
N THR A 51 -14.98 -16.59 -3.23
CA THR A 51 -14.97 -16.45 -4.69
C THR A 51 -15.88 -15.30 -5.14
N LEU A 52 -15.69 -14.84 -6.37
CA LEU A 52 -16.51 -13.77 -6.93
C LEU A 52 -17.98 -14.19 -7.02
N GLU A 53 -18.25 -15.45 -7.37
CA GLU A 53 -19.60 -16.02 -7.44
C GLU A 53 -20.29 -16.03 -6.07
N GLN A 54 -19.53 -16.31 -5.00
CA GLN A 54 -20.06 -16.24 -3.63
C GLN A 54 -20.39 -14.81 -3.21
N LEU A 55 -19.58 -13.83 -3.62
CA LEU A 55 -19.86 -12.42 -3.37
C LEU A 55 -21.06 -11.90 -4.17
N GLU A 56 -21.21 -12.35 -5.42
CA GLU A 56 -22.37 -12.03 -6.29
C GLU A 56 -23.68 -12.51 -5.64
N ALA A 57 -23.68 -13.70 -5.01
CA ALA A 57 -24.82 -14.32 -4.35
C ALA A 57 -25.25 -13.68 -3.01
N LEU A 58 -24.45 -12.77 -2.44
CA LEU A 58 -24.80 -12.09 -1.18
C LEU A 58 -26.00 -11.15 -1.34
N SER A 59 -26.81 -11.05 -0.29
CA SER A 59 -27.90 -10.06 -0.20
C SER A 59 -27.34 -8.63 -0.16
N ALA A 60 -28.20 -7.64 -0.41
CA ALA A 60 -27.82 -6.24 -0.34
C ALA A 60 -27.32 -5.84 1.06
N GLU A 61 -27.98 -6.34 2.10
CA GLU A 61 -27.62 -6.10 3.51
C GLU A 61 -26.27 -6.73 3.87
N GLN A 62 -25.96 -7.90 3.32
CA GLN A 62 -24.66 -8.54 3.49
C GLN A 62 -23.56 -7.75 2.78
N LYS A 63 -23.79 -7.36 1.51
CA LYS A 63 -22.86 -6.54 0.72
C LYS A 63 -22.56 -5.19 1.38
N ALA A 64 -23.55 -4.56 2.01
CA ALA A 64 -23.37 -3.30 2.73
C ALA A 64 -22.38 -3.38 3.92
N LYS A 65 -22.13 -4.59 4.45
CA LYS A 65 -21.16 -4.83 5.52
C LYS A 65 -19.79 -5.31 5.03
N MET A 66 -19.60 -5.48 3.72
CA MET A 66 -18.37 -6.02 3.16
C MET A 66 -17.39 -4.92 2.73
N VAL A 67 -16.10 -5.22 2.79
CA VAL A 67 -15.03 -4.36 2.28
C VAL A 67 -14.04 -5.20 1.49
N LEU A 68 -13.81 -4.84 0.25
CA LEU A 68 -12.93 -5.58 -0.66
C LEU A 68 -11.53 -5.00 -0.60
N VAL A 69 -10.58 -5.77 -0.08
CA VAL A 69 -9.17 -5.37 0.06
C VAL A 69 -8.43 -5.71 -1.24
N VAL A 70 -7.97 -4.68 -1.94
CA VAL A 70 -7.20 -4.80 -3.18
C VAL A 70 -5.73 -5.00 -2.84
N GLN A 71 -5.19 -6.16 -3.23
CA GLN A 71 -3.79 -6.49 -3.03
C GLN A 71 -2.87 -5.70 -3.96
N ASP A 72 -1.71 -5.31 -3.45
CA ASP A 72 -0.62 -4.73 -4.23
C ASP A 72 0.70 -5.51 -4.00
N PRO A 73 1.67 -5.47 -4.94
CA PRO A 73 2.87 -6.29 -4.82
C PRO A 73 3.80 -5.88 -3.67
N PHE A 74 3.78 -4.62 -3.23
CA PHE A 74 4.67 -4.19 -2.15
C PHE A 74 4.17 -4.68 -0.80
N THR A 75 2.91 -4.39 -0.49
CA THR A 75 2.29 -4.84 0.76
C THR A 75 2.07 -6.34 0.77
N SER A 76 1.78 -7.00 -0.36
CA SER A 76 1.52 -8.45 -0.34
C SER A 76 2.78 -9.30 -0.18
N TYR A 77 3.94 -8.82 -0.65
CA TYR A 77 5.18 -9.61 -0.66
C TYR A 77 6.26 -9.11 0.30
N TYR A 78 6.34 -7.81 0.59
CA TYR A 78 7.39 -7.24 1.43
C TYR A 78 6.86 -6.73 2.76
N ASP A 79 5.60 -6.28 2.83
CA ASP A 79 4.95 -5.83 4.07
C ASP A 79 3.54 -6.41 4.28
N ALA A 80 3.47 -7.75 4.33
CA ALA A 80 2.21 -8.47 4.49
C ALA A 80 1.47 -8.13 5.79
N GLN A 81 2.21 -7.69 6.81
CA GLN A 81 1.66 -7.33 8.10
C GLN A 81 0.68 -6.16 7.98
N VAL A 82 1.00 -5.15 7.17
CA VAL A 82 0.13 -3.99 6.96
C VAL A 82 -1.22 -4.39 6.34
N VAL A 83 -1.26 -5.36 5.42
CA VAL A 83 -2.52 -5.87 4.87
C VAL A 83 -3.31 -6.62 5.95
N ALA A 84 -2.65 -7.46 6.74
CA ALA A 84 -3.29 -8.18 7.83
C ALA A 84 -3.83 -7.22 8.92
N ASP A 85 -3.11 -6.14 9.22
CA ASP A 85 -3.52 -5.10 10.17
C ASP A 85 -4.72 -4.34 9.65
N PHE A 86 -4.75 -4.03 8.35
CA PHE A 86 -5.91 -3.41 7.73
C PHE A 86 -7.14 -4.32 7.77
N ILE A 87 -6.98 -5.63 7.51
CA ILE A 87 -8.06 -6.61 7.66
C ILE A 87 -8.60 -6.61 9.10
N ARG A 88 -7.72 -6.66 10.11
CA ARG A 88 -8.13 -6.60 11.52
C ARG A 88 -8.84 -5.29 11.86
N LEU A 89 -8.39 -4.16 11.30
CA LEU A 89 -9.04 -2.87 11.47
C LEU A 89 -10.46 -2.88 10.90
N VAL A 90 -10.65 -3.40 9.68
CA VAL A 90 -11.98 -3.52 9.05
C VAL A 90 -12.92 -4.34 9.94
N GLU A 91 -12.44 -5.46 10.50
CA GLU A 91 -13.23 -6.29 11.42
C GLU A 91 -13.56 -5.59 12.73
N ALA A 92 -12.59 -4.87 13.31
CA ALA A 92 -12.79 -4.09 14.53
C ALA A 92 -13.83 -2.97 14.35
N LEU A 93 -13.97 -2.45 13.13
CA LEU A 93 -15.00 -1.49 12.73
C LEU A 93 -16.37 -2.15 12.43
N GLY A 94 -16.50 -3.47 12.58
CA GLY A 94 -17.75 -4.21 12.39
C GLY A 94 -18.04 -4.62 10.94
N TYR A 95 -17.10 -4.38 10.03
CA TYR A 95 -17.20 -4.79 8.63
C TYR A 95 -16.60 -6.18 8.41
N GLN A 96 -16.87 -6.76 7.24
CA GLN A 96 -16.40 -8.05 6.79
C GLN A 96 -15.38 -7.85 5.65
N PRO A 97 -14.08 -7.93 5.92
CA PRO A 97 -13.07 -7.81 4.87
C PRO A 97 -13.04 -9.05 3.99
N VAL A 98 -12.82 -8.83 2.70
CA VAL A 98 -12.55 -9.88 1.71
C VAL A 98 -11.29 -9.50 0.95
N LEU A 99 -10.27 -10.34 1.04
CA LEU A 99 -9.00 -10.14 0.33
C LEU A 99 -9.16 -10.63 -1.11
N LEU A 100 -9.15 -9.70 -2.07
CA LEU A 100 -9.27 -10.05 -3.48
C LEU A 100 -8.04 -10.81 -3.97
N PRO A 101 -8.16 -11.67 -5.00
CA PRO A 101 -7.00 -12.33 -5.58
C PRO A 101 -5.96 -11.32 -6.07
N PHE A 102 -4.68 -11.68 -5.90
CA PHE A 102 -3.58 -10.84 -6.35
C PHE A 102 -3.61 -10.64 -7.87
N SER A 103 -3.68 -9.38 -8.32
CA SER A 103 -3.45 -9.00 -9.71
C SER A 103 -2.30 -8.01 -9.80
N PRO A 104 -1.33 -8.19 -10.73
CA PRO A 104 -0.26 -7.22 -10.93
C PRO A 104 -0.81 -5.86 -11.34
N ASN A 105 -0.60 -4.82 -10.53
CA ASN A 105 -1.05 -3.46 -10.82
C ASN A 105 -0.36 -2.83 -12.06
N GLY A 106 0.86 -3.26 -12.39
CA GLY A 106 1.60 -2.75 -13.56
C GLY A 106 2.53 -1.56 -13.28
N LYS A 107 2.46 -0.90 -12.11
CA LYS A 107 3.30 0.27 -11.76
C LYS A 107 4.79 0.08 -12.05
N ALA A 108 5.37 -1.08 -11.71
CA ALA A 108 6.78 -1.36 -11.99
C ALA A 108 7.10 -1.38 -13.50
N GLN A 109 6.18 -1.87 -14.34
CA GLN A 109 6.34 -1.85 -15.79
C GLN A 109 6.28 -0.43 -16.33
N HIS A 110 5.39 0.40 -15.78
CA HIS A 110 5.28 1.83 -16.12
C HIS A 110 6.57 2.59 -15.79
N ILE A 111 7.08 2.47 -14.56
CA ILE A 111 8.31 3.13 -14.11
C ILE A 111 9.52 2.72 -14.94
N LYS A 112 9.58 1.45 -15.39
CA LYS A 112 10.66 0.94 -16.25
C LYS A 112 10.48 1.25 -17.74
N GLY A 113 9.42 1.96 -18.13
CA GLY A 113 9.15 2.32 -19.52
C GLY A 113 8.64 1.17 -20.40
N PHE A 114 8.21 0.04 -19.83
CA PHE A 114 7.67 -1.10 -20.57
C PHE A 114 6.19 -0.89 -20.95
N LEU A 115 5.89 0.21 -21.63
CA LEU A 115 4.52 0.71 -21.86
C LEU A 115 3.60 -0.30 -22.58
N THR A 116 4.11 -1.08 -23.53
CA THR A 116 3.31 -2.13 -24.20
C THR A 116 2.96 -3.30 -23.28
N ARG A 117 3.81 -3.63 -22.31
CA ARG A 117 3.50 -4.64 -21.27
C ARG A 117 2.56 -4.06 -20.22
N PHE A 118 2.78 -2.79 -19.87
CA PHE A 118 1.92 -2.03 -18.98
C PHE A 118 0.48 -2.01 -19.51
N ALA A 119 0.25 -1.57 -20.76
CA ALA A 119 -1.07 -1.53 -21.38
C ALA A 119 -1.83 -2.87 -21.29
N ARG A 120 -1.15 -3.99 -21.56
CA ARG A 120 -1.74 -5.33 -21.44
C ARG A 120 -2.07 -5.72 -19.99
N THR A 121 -1.24 -5.32 -19.04
CA THR A 121 -1.43 -5.61 -17.62
C THR A 121 -2.57 -4.78 -17.03
N VAL A 122 -2.62 -3.48 -17.37
CA VAL A 122 -3.66 -2.58 -16.86
C VAL A 122 -5.02 -2.88 -17.46
N GLN A 123 -5.12 -3.30 -18.73
CA GLN A 123 -6.40 -3.73 -19.31
C GLN A 123 -6.99 -4.90 -18.50
N LYS A 124 -6.23 -5.97 -18.29
CA LYS A 124 -6.69 -7.14 -17.52
C LYS A 124 -7.11 -6.78 -16.10
N THR A 125 -6.34 -5.92 -15.43
CA THR A 125 -6.64 -5.50 -14.06
C THR A 125 -7.86 -4.57 -14.01
N ALA A 126 -8.02 -3.67 -14.99
CA ALA A 126 -9.19 -2.82 -15.11
C ALA A 126 -10.46 -3.66 -15.37
N ASP A 127 -10.40 -4.64 -16.27
CA ASP A 127 -11.53 -5.55 -16.54
C ASP A 127 -11.97 -6.28 -15.27
N PHE A 128 -11.01 -6.81 -14.50
CA PHE A 128 -11.27 -7.46 -13.22
C PHE A 128 -11.90 -6.50 -12.20
N LEU A 129 -11.30 -5.32 -11.98
CA LEU A 129 -11.78 -4.37 -10.98
C LEU A 129 -13.15 -3.79 -11.36
N ASN A 130 -13.45 -3.58 -12.65
CA ASN A 130 -14.78 -3.18 -13.10
C ASN A 130 -15.82 -4.26 -12.82
N ARG A 131 -15.52 -5.54 -13.07
CA ARG A 131 -16.44 -6.64 -12.73
C ARG A 131 -16.70 -6.68 -11.23
N VAL A 132 -15.66 -6.53 -10.40
CA VAL A 132 -15.81 -6.54 -8.94
C VAL A 132 -16.56 -5.29 -8.45
N ALA A 133 -16.35 -4.13 -9.07
CA ALA A 133 -17.04 -2.89 -8.69
C ALA A 133 -18.57 -2.96 -8.88
N GLN A 134 -19.07 -3.80 -9.80
CA GLN A 134 -20.51 -4.02 -9.99
C GLN A 134 -21.20 -4.60 -8.74
N LEU A 135 -20.44 -5.16 -7.80
CA LEU A 135 -20.98 -5.67 -6.53
C LEU A 135 -21.40 -4.55 -5.56
N GLY A 136 -21.03 -3.29 -5.83
CA GLY A 136 -21.40 -2.14 -4.98
C GLY A 136 -20.68 -2.10 -3.63
N MET A 137 -19.69 -2.97 -3.40
CA MET A 137 -18.88 -3.00 -2.18
C MET A 137 -17.64 -2.09 -2.33
N PRO A 138 -17.20 -1.40 -1.28
CA PRO A 138 -16.02 -0.54 -1.36
C PRO A 138 -14.76 -1.37 -1.64
N LEU A 139 -14.01 -0.97 -2.67
CA LEU A 139 -12.66 -1.44 -2.96
C LEU A 139 -11.66 -0.55 -2.24
N VAL A 140 -10.79 -1.12 -1.41
CA VAL A 140 -9.81 -0.35 -0.64
C VAL A 140 -8.42 -0.94 -0.84
N GLY A 141 -7.45 -0.10 -1.20
CA GLY A 141 -6.04 -0.45 -1.30
C GLY A 141 -5.22 0.31 -0.27
N VAL A 142 -4.12 -0.30 0.17
CA VAL A 142 -3.33 0.21 1.30
C VAL A 142 -2.18 1.11 0.85
N ASP A 143 -1.45 0.74 -0.21
CA ASP A 143 -0.33 1.56 -0.71
C ASP A 143 -0.80 2.71 -1.62
N PRO A 144 -0.47 3.98 -1.30
CA PRO A 144 -0.91 5.11 -2.09
C PRO A 144 -0.40 5.16 -3.52
N ALA A 145 0.87 4.83 -3.76
CA ALA A 145 1.46 4.90 -5.10
C ALA A 145 0.82 3.89 -6.05
N LEU A 146 0.37 2.75 -5.52
CA LEU A 146 -0.28 1.69 -6.26
C LEU A 146 -1.78 1.98 -6.47
N VAL A 147 -2.47 2.51 -5.46
CA VAL A 147 -3.88 2.91 -5.61
C VAL A 147 -4.04 4.08 -6.57
N LEU A 148 -3.19 5.11 -6.48
CA LEU A 148 -3.23 6.26 -7.37
C LEU A 148 -2.89 5.89 -8.82
N CYS A 149 -2.12 4.80 -9.03
CA CYS A 149 -1.88 4.23 -10.35
C CYS A 149 -3.17 3.88 -11.11
N TYR A 150 -4.19 3.38 -10.39
CA TYR A 150 -5.49 3.04 -10.97
C TYR A 150 -6.29 4.27 -11.45
N ARG A 151 -5.93 5.47 -10.97
CA ARG A 151 -6.63 6.72 -11.27
C ARG A 151 -6.00 7.43 -12.45
N ASP A 152 -4.67 7.60 -12.41
CA ASP A 152 -3.97 8.45 -13.36
C ASP A 152 -3.43 7.65 -14.53
N GLU A 153 -2.48 6.74 -14.29
CA GLU A 153 -1.81 5.99 -15.36
C GLU A 153 -2.76 5.05 -16.10
N TYR A 154 -3.73 4.44 -15.42
CA TYR A 154 -4.76 3.61 -16.06
C TYR A 154 -5.64 4.44 -17.00
N LYS A 155 -6.03 5.65 -16.58
CA LYS A 155 -6.85 6.56 -17.40
C LYS A 155 -6.06 7.04 -18.63
N GLN A 156 -4.79 7.41 -18.44
CA GLN A 156 -3.91 7.82 -19.54
C GLN A 156 -3.69 6.69 -20.56
N THR A 157 -3.60 5.44 -20.09
CA THR A 157 -3.29 4.30 -20.95
C THR A 157 -4.50 3.72 -21.67
N LEU A 158 -5.66 3.64 -21.00
CA LEU A 158 -6.84 2.96 -21.52
C LEU A 158 -7.93 3.91 -22.03
N GLY A 159 -7.89 5.20 -21.63
CA GLY A 159 -8.96 6.16 -21.94
C GLY A 159 -10.32 5.63 -21.47
N ASP A 160 -11.31 5.67 -22.35
CA ASP A 160 -12.68 5.21 -22.06
C ASP A 160 -12.76 3.72 -21.69
N LYS A 161 -11.79 2.91 -22.15
CA LYS A 161 -11.75 1.47 -21.84
C LYS A 161 -11.32 1.17 -20.39
N ARG A 162 -10.92 2.19 -19.62
CA ARG A 162 -10.55 2.04 -18.21
C ARG A 162 -11.75 1.62 -17.35
N GLY A 163 -12.96 2.04 -17.72
CA GLY A 163 -14.18 1.88 -16.91
C GLY A 163 -14.22 2.80 -15.68
N ASP A 164 -15.14 2.55 -14.77
CA ASP A 164 -15.47 3.49 -13.66
C ASP A 164 -15.30 2.87 -12.26
N PHE A 165 -14.52 1.79 -12.13
CA PHE A 165 -14.18 1.25 -10.81
C PHE A 165 -13.43 2.29 -9.96
N GLN A 166 -13.68 2.34 -8.65
CA GLN A 166 -12.95 3.21 -7.74
C GLN A 166 -12.32 2.39 -6.62
N VAL A 167 -10.98 2.40 -6.57
CA VAL A 167 -10.22 1.87 -5.42
C VAL A 167 -9.90 3.06 -4.51
N LEU A 168 -10.45 3.03 -3.31
CA LEU A 168 -10.23 4.02 -2.26
C LEU A 168 -8.91 3.75 -1.55
N LEU A 169 -8.25 4.81 -1.12
CA LEU A 169 -7.22 4.75 -0.10
C LEU A 169 -7.87 4.52 1.26
N VAL A 170 -7.11 3.96 2.20
CA VAL A 170 -7.58 3.70 3.57
C VAL A 170 -8.17 4.97 4.21
N HIS A 171 -7.50 6.12 4.05
CA HIS A 171 -7.98 7.39 4.60
C HIS A 171 -9.18 8.00 3.88
N GLU A 172 -9.51 7.56 2.66
CA GLU A 172 -10.74 7.97 1.96
C GLU A 172 -11.94 7.08 2.35
N TRP A 173 -11.66 5.82 2.73
CA TRP A 173 -12.68 4.88 3.17
C TRP A 173 -13.03 5.05 4.65
N LEU A 174 -12.03 5.19 5.53
CA LEU A 174 -12.23 5.25 6.98
C LEU A 174 -13.28 6.29 7.42
N PRO A 175 -13.26 7.55 6.94
CA PRO A 175 -14.28 8.53 7.34
C PRO A 175 -15.71 8.13 6.98
N LYS A 176 -15.91 7.25 5.98
CA LYS A 176 -17.22 6.72 5.60
C LYS A 176 -17.64 5.53 6.46
N ALA A 177 -16.66 4.80 7.01
CA ALA A 177 -16.86 3.64 7.86
C ALA A 177 -17.00 4.01 9.36
N LEU A 178 -16.39 5.12 9.77
CA LEU A 178 -16.51 5.66 11.12
C LEU A 178 -17.85 6.37 11.25
N THR A 179 -18.84 5.66 11.80
CA THR A 179 -20.21 6.16 12.00
C THR A 179 -20.44 6.80 13.37
N SER A 180 -19.45 6.73 14.26
CA SER A 180 -19.54 7.33 15.59
C SER A 180 -19.16 8.81 15.55
N ASP A 181 -19.94 9.64 16.25
CA ASP A 181 -19.59 11.04 16.49
C ASP A 181 -18.67 11.23 17.69
N ALA A 182 -18.26 10.14 18.36
CA ALA A 182 -17.36 10.23 19.51
C ALA A 182 -16.04 10.88 19.09
N ARG A 183 -15.72 12.00 19.74
CA ARG A 183 -14.45 12.71 19.63
C ARG A 183 -13.91 12.88 21.03
N PRO A 184 -13.23 11.86 21.57
CA PRO A 184 -12.62 11.97 22.89
C PRO A 184 -11.58 13.09 22.89
N ASP A 185 -11.31 13.64 24.07
CA ASP A 185 -10.28 14.67 24.22
C ASP A 185 -8.93 14.17 23.71
N LEU A 186 -8.24 15.04 22.96
CA LEU A 186 -6.95 14.71 22.39
C LEU A 186 -5.89 14.61 23.48
N GLY A 187 -5.42 13.40 23.72
CA GLY A 187 -4.46 13.08 24.78
C GLY A 187 -3.10 12.60 24.25
N GLY A 188 -2.12 12.58 25.15
CA GLY A 188 -0.80 12.00 24.90
C GLY A 188 0.12 12.83 23.99
N GLU A 189 1.30 12.26 23.74
CA GLU A 189 2.28 12.80 22.79
C GLU A 189 1.79 12.60 21.35
N PRO A 190 2.09 13.54 20.44
CA PRO A 190 1.71 13.43 19.05
C PRO A 190 2.44 12.29 18.34
N TRP A 191 1.74 11.71 17.37
CA TRP A 191 2.33 10.93 16.29
C TRP A 191 2.76 11.89 15.16
N TYR A 192 3.77 11.50 14.39
CA TYR A 192 4.32 12.32 13.31
C TYR A 192 4.17 11.59 11.98
N LEU A 193 3.36 12.14 11.07
CA LEU A 193 3.07 11.55 9.77
C LEU A 193 4.05 12.03 8.71
N PHE A 194 4.70 11.08 8.05
CA PHE A 194 5.51 11.27 6.86
C PHE A 194 4.71 10.73 5.66
N GLY A 195 3.98 11.61 4.99
CA GLY A 195 3.17 11.24 3.84
C GLY A 195 4.03 10.79 2.64
N HIS A 196 3.54 9.80 1.90
CA HIS A 196 4.13 9.36 0.66
C HIS A 196 4.08 10.50 -0.36
N CYS A 197 5.18 10.82 -1.04
CA CYS A 197 5.26 11.95 -1.97
C CYS A 197 4.13 11.95 -3.04
N THR A 198 3.86 10.80 -3.66
CA THR A 198 2.72 10.62 -4.58
C THR A 198 1.35 10.91 -3.93
N GLU A 199 1.13 10.50 -2.68
CA GLU A 199 -0.12 10.75 -1.95
C GLU A 199 -0.31 12.25 -1.68
N VAL A 200 0.69 12.90 -1.09
CA VAL A 200 0.59 14.32 -0.70
C VAL A 200 0.52 15.26 -1.90
N THR A 201 1.13 14.87 -3.03
CA THR A 201 1.05 15.64 -4.29
C THR A 201 -0.28 15.43 -5.00
N ALA A 202 -0.78 14.20 -5.09
CA ALA A 202 -2.04 13.92 -5.78
C ALA A 202 -3.28 14.29 -4.94
N LEU A 203 -3.17 14.20 -3.60
CA LEU A 203 -4.23 14.42 -2.63
C LEU A 203 -3.73 15.35 -1.50
N PRO A 204 -3.70 16.67 -1.71
CA PRO A 204 -3.21 17.62 -0.70
C PRO A 204 -3.96 17.57 0.64
N ALA A 205 -5.21 17.09 0.65
CA ALA A 205 -6.02 16.93 1.86
C ALA A 205 -5.72 15.64 2.66
N ALA A 206 -4.94 14.71 2.13
CA ALA A 206 -4.72 13.39 2.74
C ALA A 206 -4.13 13.49 4.16
N THR A 207 -3.18 14.41 4.39
CA THR A 207 -2.55 14.61 5.70
C THR A 207 -3.54 15.10 6.74
N LYS A 208 -4.47 15.99 6.35
CA LYS A 208 -5.57 16.43 7.20
C LYS A 208 -6.56 15.30 7.47
N GLN A 209 -6.92 14.51 6.46
CA GLN A 209 -7.81 13.36 6.64
C GLN A 209 -7.24 12.35 7.63
N TRP A 210 -5.95 12.05 7.55
CA TRP A 210 -5.27 11.22 8.54
C TRP A 210 -5.30 11.83 9.94
N ALA A 211 -5.06 13.14 10.06
CA ALA A 211 -5.16 13.83 11.36
C ALA A 211 -6.56 13.77 11.96
N ASP A 212 -7.60 13.95 11.14
CA ASP A 212 -8.99 13.86 11.57
C ASP A 212 -9.36 12.42 11.98
N ILE A 213 -8.83 11.40 11.29
CA ILE A 213 -8.98 9.98 11.68
C ILE A 213 -8.33 9.70 13.03
N PHE A 214 -7.10 10.17 13.26
CA PHE A 214 -6.43 9.98 14.56
C PHE A 214 -7.17 10.71 15.68
N ALA A 215 -7.66 11.92 15.40
CA ALA A 215 -8.42 12.72 16.35
C ALA A 215 -9.74 12.04 16.74
N HIS A 216 -10.40 11.33 15.82
CA HIS A 216 -11.57 10.51 16.12
C HIS A 216 -11.28 9.45 17.21
N PHE A 217 -10.05 8.95 17.28
CA PHE A 217 -9.60 8.01 18.32
C PHE A 217 -8.87 8.68 19.50
N GLY A 218 -8.92 10.02 19.62
CA GLY A 218 -8.30 10.76 20.73
C GLY A 218 -6.79 10.94 20.62
N ALA A 219 -6.21 10.61 19.47
CA ALA A 219 -4.77 10.75 19.21
C ALA A 219 -4.47 12.03 18.42
N LYS A 220 -3.32 12.64 18.70
CA LYS A 220 -2.79 13.75 17.91
C LYS A 220 -1.89 13.19 16.81
N LEU A 221 -2.06 13.67 15.58
CA LEU A 221 -1.20 13.35 14.45
C LEU A 221 -0.75 14.65 13.76
N GLU A 222 0.55 14.88 13.76
CA GLU A 222 1.17 16.06 13.15
C GLU A 222 1.80 15.69 11.82
N ASN A 223 1.45 16.44 10.77
CA ASN A 223 2.08 16.26 9.46
C ASN A 223 3.50 16.81 9.47
N VAL A 224 4.45 15.98 9.05
CA VAL A 224 5.84 16.40 8.82
C VAL A 224 5.99 16.79 7.36
N SER A 225 6.26 18.07 7.11
CA SER A 225 6.50 18.56 5.75
C SER A 225 7.86 18.07 5.25
N VAL A 226 7.83 16.99 4.47
CA VAL A 226 9.00 16.37 3.86
C VAL A 226 8.83 16.17 2.36
N GLY A 227 9.95 16.13 1.64
CA GLY A 227 10.01 15.76 0.23
C GLY A 227 9.95 14.25 0.00
N CYS A 228 10.43 13.81 -1.17
CA CYS A 228 10.53 12.39 -1.49
C CYS A 228 11.52 11.66 -0.55
N CYS A 229 11.21 10.41 -0.18
CA CYS A 229 12.10 9.55 0.60
C CYS A 229 13.33 9.04 -0.19
N GLY A 230 13.34 9.22 -1.52
CA GLY A 230 14.41 8.78 -2.41
C GLY A 230 14.34 7.32 -2.85
N MET A 231 13.31 6.55 -2.46
CA MET A 231 13.23 5.11 -2.78
C MET A 231 12.44 4.78 -4.06
N ALA A 232 11.33 5.50 -4.32
CA ALA A 232 10.48 5.37 -5.52
C ALA A 232 10.43 3.96 -6.14
N GLY A 233 9.72 3.04 -5.48
CA GLY A 233 9.72 1.63 -5.85
C GLY A 233 11.09 0.99 -5.60
N THR A 234 11.75 0.50 -6.65
CA THR A 234 13.08 -0.10 -6.55
C THR A 234 14.23 0.87 -6.82
N TYR A 235 13.94 2.15 -7.13
CA TYR A 235 14.95 3.11 -7.56
C TYR A 235 16.10 3.23 -6.54
N GLY A 236 15.78 3.33 -5.25
CA GLY A 236 16.79 3.45 -4.19
C GLY A 236 17.64 2.20 -3.98
N HIS A 237 17.19 1.06 -4.49
CA HIS A 237 17.91 -0.21 -4.45
C HIS A 237 18.78 -0.44 -5.68
N GLU A 238 18.70 0.38 -6.72
CA GLU A 238 19.54 0.23 -7.90
C GLU A 238 20.93 0.84 -7.63
N VAL A 239 22.00 0.08 -7.84
CA VAL A 239 23.40 0.51 -7.57
C VAL A 239 23.69 1.87 -8.20
N LYS A 240 23.30 2.05 -9.47
CA LYS A 240 23.48 3.30 -10.23
C LYS A 240 22.79 4.52 -9.62
N ASN A 241 21.77 4.31 -8.78
CA ASN A 241 20.92 5.35 -8.22
C ASN A 241 21.08 5.47 -6.70
N HIS A 242 21.78 4.55 -6.04
CA HIS A 242 21.83 4.44 -4.57
C HIS A 242 22.37 5.71 -3.91
N ALA A 243 23.47 6.27 -4.45
CA ALA A 243 24.03 7.53 -3.96
C ALA A 243 23.05 8.71 -4.11
N ASN A 244 22.35 8.80 -5.25
CA ASN A 244 21.34 9.84 -5.48
C ASN A 244 20.12 9.67 -4.55
N SER A 245 19.69 8.43 -4.33
CA SER A 245 18.62 8.09 -3.38
C SER A 245 18.97 8.54 -1.96
N LEU A 246 20.20 8.28 -1.51
CA LEU A 246 20.71 8.75 -0.21
C LEU A 246 20.76 10.27 -0.12
N ALA A 247 21.22 10.93 -1.19
CA ALA A 247 21.24 12.39 -1.25
C ALA A 247 19.82 12.99 -1.14
N ILE A 248 18.84 12.43 -1.86
CA ILE A 248 17.43 12.86 -1.77
C ILE A 248 16.88 12.69 -0.36
N TYR A 249 17.14 11.55 0.28
CA TYR A 249 16.75 11.31 1.68
C TYR A 249 17.37 12.35 2.64
N ALA A 250 18.66 12.68 2.44
CA ALA A 250 19.39 13.64 3.26
C ALA A 250 18.87 15.09 3.13
N LEU A 251 18.30 15.45 1.97
CA LEU A 251 17.73 16.79 1.73
C LEU A 251 16.50 17.10 2.59
N SER A 252 15.80 16.09 3.11
CA SER A 252 14.53 16.33 3.83
C SER A 252 14.26 15.33 4.95
N TRP A 253 14.12 14.04 4.64
CA TRP A 253 13.70 13.03 5.60
C TRP A 253 14.71 12.84 6.74
N GLN A 254 16.01 12.83 6.42
CA GLN A 254 17.06 12.59 7.41
C GLN A 254 17.00 13.58 8.58
N GLN A 255 16.83 14.87 8.28
CA GLN A 255 16.80 15.93 9.28
C GLN A 255 15.57 15.80 10.20
N ALA A 256 14.41 15.51 9.62
CA ALA A 256 13.18 15.28 10.39
C ALA A 256 13.30 14.04 11.29
N MET A 257 13.86 12.94 10.77
CA MET A 257 14.06 11.69 11.51
C MET A 257 15.12 11.78 12.61
N GLN A 258 16.04 12.73 12.54
CA GLN A 258 17.00 13.01 13.62
C GLN A 258 16.37 13.81 14.77
N ARG A 259 15.38 14.65 14.47
CA ARG A 259 14.72 15.53 15.45
C ARG A 259 13.54 14.85 16.17
N LEU A 260 12.84 13.95 15.49
CA LEU A 260 11.60 13.36 15.98
C LEU A 260 11.81 11.97 16.62
N PRO A 261 11.03 11.59 17.63
CA PRO A 261 11.11 10.27 18.23
C PRO A 261 10.63 9.19 17.26
N ARG A 262 11.55 8.31 16.83
CA ARG A 262 11.29 7.31 15.78
C ARG A 262 10.09 6.40 16.05
N ASN A 263 9.86 6.03 17.31
CA ASN A 263 8.72 5.21 17.73
C ASN A 263 7.36 5.92 17.64
N ARG A 264 7.35 7.22 17.33
CA ARG A 264 6.15 8.03 17.06
C ARG A 264 6.04 8.46 15.60
N CYS A 265 7.00 8.10 14.75
CA CYS A 265 6.93 8.41 13.32
C CYS A 265 6.11 7.34 12.59
N LEU A 266 5.16 7.78 11.77
CA LEU A 266 4.33 6.95 10.91
C LEU A 266 4.60 7.33 9.45
N VAL A 267 4.55 6.35 8.55
CA VAL A 267 4.75 6.55 7.11
C VAL A 267 3.54 5.97 6.36
N THR A 268 3.10 6.62 5.30
CA THR A 268 2.05 6.06 4.42
C THR A 268 2.62 5.23 3.26
N ALA A 269 3.95 5.06 3.22
CA ALA A 269 4.67 4.21 2.28
C ALA A 269 5.08 2.90 2.94
N THR A 270 5.15 1.80 2.18
CA THR A 270 5.71 0.54 2.70
C THR A 270 7.15 0.70 3.19
N PRO A 271 7.59 -0.01 4.25
CA PRO A 271 8.97 -0.01 4.73
C PRO A 271 9.98 -0.47 3.66
N ALA A 272 9.56 -1.31 2.71
CA ALA A 272 10.39 -1.65 1.55
C ALA A 272 10.67 -0.44 0.63
N ALA A 273 9.93 0.65 0.79
CA ALA A 273 10.07 1.93 0.08
C ALA A 273 10.53 3.08 1.00
N VAL A 274 11.03 2.78 2.21
CA VAL A 274 11.58 3.77 3.17
C VAL A 274 12.85 3.20 3.81
N ARG A 275 13.88 4.03 3.99
CA ARG A 275 15.17 3.61 4.57
C ARG A 275 15.13 3.48 6.09
#